data_AF-R7ZPN6-F1
#
_entry.id   AF-R7ZPN6-F1
#
_cell.length_a   1.000
_cell.length_b   1.000
_cell.length_c   1.000
_cell.angle_alpha   90.00
_cell.angle_beta   90.00
_cell.angle_gamma   90.00
#
_symmetry.space_group_name_H-M   'P 1'
#
loop_
_entity.id
_entity.type
_entity.pdbx_description
1 polymer ?
#
loop_
_entity_poly.entity_id
_entity_poly.type
_entity_poly.pdbx_seq_one_letter_code
_entity_poly.pdbx_strand_id
1 'polypeptide(L)' 'MSNFNLLKKMTFVFHQYGINLAGKKKFDDLYEVHNMDQVFVLGLIYELELVALKNIEDKDAYEVKAPVQIIELLITR' A
#
# COMPACT_ATOMS: atom_id res chain seq x y z
N MET A 1 1.98 -14.40 10.78
CA MET A 1 1.38 -13.21 11.43
C MET A 1 -0.12 -13.22 11.14
N SER A 2 -1.02 -12.80 12.04
CA SER A 2 -2.45 -12.73 11.68
C SER A 2 -2.71 -11.57 10.71
N ASN A 3 -3.67 -11.71 9.81
CA ASN A 3 -4.04 -10.66 8.85
C ASN A 3 -4.41 -9.35 9.54
N PHE A 4 -5.02 -9.43 10.73
CA PHE A 4 -5.31 -8.25 11.55
C PHE A 4 -4.04 -7.51 12.00
N ASN A 5 -3.03 -8.23 12.50
CA ASN A 5 -1.78 -7.62 12.94
C ASN A 5 -0.96 -7.10 11.76
N LEU A 6 -1.01 -7.78 10.62
CA LEU A 6 -0.39 -7.32 9.38
C LEU A 6 -1.03 -6.01 8.90
N LEU A 7 -2.36 -5.98 8.78
CA LEU A 7 -3.10 -4.78 8.38
C LEU A 7 -2.80 -3.61 9.31
N LYS A 8 -2.73 -3.82 10.64
CA LYS A 8 -2.37 -2.77 11.60
C LYS A 8 -0.98 -2.18 11.32
N LYS A 9 0.01 -3.02 10.99
CA LYS A 9 1.36 -2.55 10.65
C LYS A 9 1.39 -1.81 9.31
N MET A 10 0.69 -2.33 8.31
CA MET A 10 0.57 -1.67 7.01
C MET A 10 -0.08 -0.29 7.15
N THR A 11 -1.15 -0.17 7.94
CA THR A 11 -1.78 1.11 8.26
C THR A 11 -0.80 2.12 8.84
N PHE A 12 0.13 1.67 9.69
CA PHE A 12 1.17 2.55 10.24
C PHE A 12 2.11 3.07 9.15
N VAL A 13 2.53 2.23 8.21
CA VAL A 13 3.36 2.63 7.06
C VAL A 13 2.61 3.64 6.19
N PHE A 14 1.37 3.36 5.79
CA PHE A 14 0.55 4.31 5.03
C PHE A 14 0.43 5.68 5.73
N HIS A 15 0.29 5.69 7.05
CA HIS A 15 0.26 6.94 7.82
C HIS A 15 1.56 7.74 7.74
N GLN A 16 2.73 7.11 7.65
CA GLN A 16 4.01 7.82 7.48
C GLN A 16 4.08 8.54 6.13
N TYR A 17 3.37 8.02 5.13
CA TYR A 17 3.22 8.62 3.79
C TYR A 17 2.05 9.62 3.71
N GLY A 18 1.37 9.92 4.83
CA GLY A 18 0.22 10.83 4.85
C GLY A 18 -1.07 10.22 4.29
N ILE A 19 -1.12 8.89 4.11
CA ILE A 19 -2.27 8.17 3.55
C ILE A 19 -3.12 7.59 4.69
N ASN A 20 -4.41 7.94 4.68
CA ASN A 20 -5.39 7.41 5.62
C ASN A 20 -6.19 6.26 4.96
N LEU A 21 -6.33 5.13 5.64
CA LEU A 21 -7.08 3.98 5.13
C LEU A 21 -8.55 3.93 5.57
N ALA A 22 -9.03 4.93 6.33
CA ALA A 22 -10.37 4.93 6.89
C ALA A 22 -11.47 5.11 5.83
N GLY A 23 -12.47 4.23 5.86
CA GLY A 23 -13.68 4.35 5.04
C GLY A 23 -13.37 4.36 3.55
N LYS A 24 -13.71 5.47 2.87
CA LYS A 24 -13.50 5.64 1.43
C LYS A 24 -12.05 5.98 1.06
N LYS A 25 -11.24 6.44 2.02
CA LYS A 25 -9.88 6.94 1.77
C LYS A 25 -8.89 5.86 1.28
N LYS A 26 -9.14 4.59 1.59
CA LYS A 26 -8.36 3.47 1.03
C LYS A 26 -8.49 3.31 -0.50
N PHE A 27 -9.45 3.99 -1.12
CA PHE A 27 -9.68 3.99 -2.57
C PHE A 27 -9.19 5.29 -3.23
N ASP A 28 -8.62 6.23 -2.47
CA ASP A 28 -8.08 7.47 -3.03
C ASP A 28 -6.91 7.14 -3.96
N ASP A 29 -6.83 7.85 -5.10
CA ASP A 29 -5.77 7.66 -6.08
C ASP A 29 -4.43 8.22 -5.55
N LEU A 30 -3.39 7.39 -5.54
CA LEU A 30 -2.07 7.73 -5.02
C LEU A 30 -1.42 8.89 -5.80
N TYR A 31 -1.67 8.97 -7.11
CA TYR A 31 -1.08 9.98 -7.98
C TYR A 31 -1.92 11.26 -7.98
N GLU A 32 -3.24 11.14 -8.13
CA GLU A 32 -4.10 12.31 -8.28
C GLU A 32 -4.52 12.93 -6.94
N VAL A 33 -4.80 12.12 -5.92
CA VAL A 33 -5.27 12.61 -4.61
C VAL A 33 -4.11 12.84 -3.66
N HIS A 34 -3.16 11.91 -3.62
CA HIS A 34 -1.99 12.01 -2.74
C HIS A 34 -0.79 12.72 -3.38
N ASN A 35 -0.87 13.10 -4.67
CA ASN A 35 0.20 13.78 -5.41
C ASN A 35 1.55 13.05 -5.32
N MET A 36 1.52 11.72 -5.31
CA MET A 36 2.73 10.91 -5.23
C MET A 36 3.31 10.70 -6.63
N ASP A 37 4.59 10.96 -6.79
CA ASP A 37 5.33 10.45 -7.93
C ASP A 37 5.51 8.93 -7.82
N GLN A 38 5.69 8.28 -8.97
CA GLN A 38 5.89 6.83 -9.06
C GLN A 38 7.02 6.31 -8.16
N VAL A 39 8.10 7.08 -7.99
CA VAL A 39 9.21 6.70 -7.09
C VAL A 39 8.76 6.57 -5.63
N PHE A 40 7.83 7.42 -5.17
CA PHE A 40 7.29 7.34 -3.82
C PHE A 40 6.28 6.20 -3.68
N VAL A 41 5.49 5.92 -4.72
CA VAL A 41 4.57 4.77 -4.73
C VAL A 41 5.37 3.46 -4.64
N LEU A 42 6.45 3.33 -5.42
CA LEU A 42 7.33 2.17 -5.35
C LEU A 42 8.06 2.07 -3.99
N GLY A 43 8.47 3.19 -3.39
CA GLY A 43 9.03 3.22 -2.04
C GLY A 43 8.04 2.76 -0.96
N LEU A 44 6.78 3.22 -1.05
CA LEU A 44 5.69 2.76 -0.19
C LEU A 44 5.44 1.26 -0.35
N ILE A 45 5.40 0.75 -1.59
CA ILE A 45 5.24 -0.68 -1.88
C ILE A 45 6.37 -1.47 -1.21
N TYR A 46 7.62 -1.06 -1.41
CA TYR A 46 8.78 -1.72 -0.82
C TYR A 46 8.71 -1.81 0.72
N GLU A 47 8.33 -0.74 1.41
CA GLU A 47 8.15 -0.78 2.86
C GLU A 47 7.03 -1.74 3.29
N LEU A 48 5.94 -1.80 2.53
CA LEU A 48 4.83 -2.71 2.79
C LEU A 48 5.21 -4.18 2.52
N GLU A 49 6.03 -4.45 1.52
CA GLU A 49 6.59 -5.77 1.23
C GLU A 49 7.48 -6.26 2.37
N LEU A 50 8.33 -5.38 2.94
CA LEU A 50 9.15 -5.70 4.11
C LEU A 50 8.28 -6.04 5.34
N VAL A 51 7.17 -5.32 5.52
CA VAL A 51 6.22 -5.60 6.61
C VAL A 51 5.48 -6.93 6.40
N ALA A 52 5.11 -7.24 5.16
CA ALA A 52 4.36 -8.43 4.78
C ALA A 52 5.26 -9.68 4.61
N LEU A 53 6.58 -9.49 4.47
CA LEU A 53 7.54 -10.52 4.06
C LEU A 53 7.12 -11.20 2.74
N LYS A 54 6.63 -10.39 1.80
CA LYS A 54 6.08 -10.84 0.52
C LYS A 54 6.33 -9.79 -0.55
N ASN A 55 6.68 -10.24 -1.74
CA ASN A 55 6.93 -9.37 -2.89
C ASN A 55 5.72 -9.33 -3.83
N ILE A 56 5.48 -8.16 -4.40
CA ILE A 56 4.55 -7.90 -5.50
C ILE A 56 5.35 -8.01 -6.81
N GLU A 57 4.74 -8.55 -7.87
CA GLU A 57 5.39 -8.57 -9.19
C GLU A 57 5.57 -7.15 -9.72
N ASP A 58 6.70 -6.86 -10.36
CA ASP A 58 7.01 -5.52 -10.89
C ASP A 58 5.86 -4.95 -11.73
N LYS A 59 5.25 -5.76 -12.61
CA LYS A 59 4.11 -5.32 -13.43
C LYS A 59 2.94 -4.82 -12.56
N ASP A 60 2.62 -5.54 -11.49
CA ASP A 60 1.49 -5.25 -10.61
C ASP A 60 1.83 -3.99 -9.79
N ALA A 61 3.07 -3.87 -9.31
CA ALA A 61 3.54 -2.71 -8.55
C ALA A 61 3.47 -1.41 -9.36
N TYR A 62 3.77 -1.46 -10.66
CA TYR A 62 3.72 -0.30 -11.56
C TYR A 62 2.28 0.09 -11.97
N GLU A 63 1.32 -0.83 -11.84
CA GLU A 63 -0.08 -0.61 -12.21
C GLU A 63 -0.97 -0.17 -11.04
N VAL A 64 -0.49 -0.28 -9.79
CA VAL A 64 -1.23 0.18 -8.60
C VAL A 64 -1.55 1.67 -8.70
N LYS A 65 -2.79 2.01 -8.38
CA LYS A 65 -3.32 3.38 -8.24
C LYS A 65 -3.89 3.69 -6.88
N ALA A 66 -4.30 2.70 -6.09
CA ALA A 66 -4.97 2.92 -4.80
C ALA A 66 -4.38 2.07 -3.67
N PRO A 67 -4.38 2.56 -2.41
CA PRO A 67 -3.88 1.83 -1.25
C PRO A 67 -4.48 0.43 -1.09
N VAL A 68 -5.78 0.28 -1.35
CA VAL A 68 -6.48 -1.01 -1.24
C VAL A 68 -5.90 -2.08 -2.17
N GLN A 69 -5.42 -1.71 -3.35
CA GLN A 69 -4.86 -2.65 -4.32
C GLN A 69 -3.56 -3.26 -3.78
N ILE A 70 -2.70 -2.45 -3.14
CA ILE A 70 -1.48 -2.94 -2.50
C ILE A 70 -1.83 -3.91 -1.37
N ILE A 71 -2.85 -3.59 -0.57
CA ILE A 71 -3.32 -4.45 0.53
C ILE A 71 -3.82 -5.79 -0.02
N GLU A 72 -4.61 -5.78 -1.09
CA GLU A 72 -5.13 -6.99 -1.73
C GLU A 72 -4.01 -7.87 -2.29
N LEU A 73 -3.00 -7.27 -2.93
CA LEU A 73 -1.84 -8.00 -3.45
C LEU A 73 -1.03 -8.66 -2.32
N LEU A 74 -0.90 -8.02 -1.16
CA LEU A 74 -0.11 -8.52 -0.04
C LEU A 74 -0.85 -9.50 0.88
N ILE A 75 -2.16 -9.36 1.06
CA ILE A 75 -2.95 -10.17 2.01
C ILE A 75 -3.66 -11.36 1.35
N THR A 76 -4.17 -11.20 0.12
CA THR A 76 -5.14 -12.15 -0.47
C THR A 76 -4.51 -13.20 -1.39
N ARG A 77 -3.25 -13.02 -1.78
CA ARG A 77 -2.50 -13.97 -2.62
C ARG A 77 -1.49 -14.79 -1.83
#